data_AF-A0A1Y3WZ99-F1
#
_entry.id   AF-A0A1Y3WZ99-F1
#
_cell.length_a   1.000
_cell.length_b   1.000
_cell.length_c   1.000
_cell.angle_alpha   90.00
_cell.angle_beta   90.00
_cell.angle_gamma   90.00
#
_symmetry.space_group_name_H-M   'P 1'
#
loop_
_entity.id
_entity.type
_entity.pdbx_description
1 polymer ?
#
loop_
_entity_poly.entity_id
_entity_poly.type
_entity_poly.pdbx_seq_one_letter_code
_entity_poly.pdbx_strand_id
1 'polypeptide(L)'
;MLVVTEIAEMVEADRKGDKAGVGAKLIIKQDMGKGKAFEDAFEAIIKNTVEDEMADVAIRLFDLAGALGIDFEKMKPCRYYRAFDKFSFTENAFALCKGLSRDVIGIEKRIQFGIAYVNEWAKSLDIDLWWHIMQKMRYNESRPIRHNKAY
;
A
#
# COMPACT_ATOMS: atom_id res chain seq x y z
N MET A 1 -6.21 13.73 1.73
CA MET A 1 -4.80 13.88 1.31
C MET A 1 -3.93 12.70 1.68
N LEU A 2 -4.10 12.06 2.84
CA LEU A 2 -3.24 10.96 3.31
C LEU A 2 -2.96 9.86 2.26
N VAL A 3 -3.99 9.31 1.60
CA VAL A 3 -3.78 8.28 0.55
C VAL A 3 -2.87 8.78 -0.59
N VAL A 4 -3.04 10.04 -1.02
CA VAL A 4 -2.26 10.62 -2.13
C VAL A 4 -0.82 10.88 -1.71
N THR A 5 -0.56 11.20 -0.44
CA THR A 5 0.82 11.36 0.05
C THR A 5 1.54 10.02 0.11
N GLU A 6 0.89 8.93 0.54
CA GLU A 6 1.51 7.59 0.49
C GLU A 6 1.80 7.16 -0.97
N ILE A 7 0.94 7.53 -1.94
CA ILE A 7 1.21 7.29 -3.37
C ILE A 7 2.47 8.04 -3.83
N ALA A 8 2.71 9.25 -3.31
CA ALA A 8 3.91 10.00 -3.64
C ALA A 8 5.17 9.37 -3.02
N GLU A 9 5.10 8.86 -1.79
CA GLU A 9 6.19 8.11 -1.14
C GLU A 9 6.51 6.83 -1.93
N MET A 10 5.48 6.12 -2.39
CA MET A 10 5.63 4.94 -3.26
C MET A 10 6.33 5.27 -4.60
N VAL A 11 6.03 6.43 -5.20
CA VAL A 11 6.72 6.90 -6.41
C VAL A 11 8.18 7.25 -6.10
N GLU A 12 8.46 7.84 -4.94
CA GLU A 12 9.83 8.16 -4.53
C GLU A 12 10.67 6.88 -4.30
N ALA A 13 10.09 5.84 -3.70
CA ALA A 13 10.74 4.54 -3.56
C ALA A 13 11.08 3.92 -4.92
N ASP A 14 10.15 3.96 -5.89
CA ASP A 14 10.39 3.46 -7.25
C ASP A 14 11.51 4.24 -7.95
N ARG A 15 11.55 5.57 -7.79
CA ARG A 15 12.62 6.42 -8.35
C ARG A 15 14.01 6.09 -7.81
N LYS A 16 14.10 5.68 -6.55
CA LYS A 16 15.35 5.23 -5.92
C LYS A 16 15.72 3.80 -6.28
N GLY A 17 14.76 3.02 -6.80
CA GLY A 17 14.91 1.58 -7.00
C GLY A 17 14.79 0.79 -5.69
N ASP A 18 14.21 1.38 -4.65
CA ASP A 18 14.07 0.77 -3.32
C ASP A 18 12.96 -0.30 -3.34
N LYS A 19 13.37 -1.56 -3.39
CA LYS A 19 12.47 -2.73 -3.45
C LYS A 19 12.91 -3.77 -2.42
N ALA A 20 11.97 -4.27 -1.62
CA ALA A 20 12.23 -5.33 -0.65
C ALA A 20 12.60 -6.64 -1.36
N GLY A 21 12.04 -6.85 -2.56
CA GLY A 21 12.32 -7.99 -3.41
C GLY A 21 11.70 -9.30 -2.90
N VAL A 22 11.60 -10.29 -3.78
CA VAL A 22 10.93 -11.59 -3.50
C VAL A 22 11.54 -12.37 -2.32
N GLY A 23 12.80 -12.06 -1.96
CA GLY A 23 13.51 -12.69 -0.85
C GLY A 23 13.18 -12.13 0.53
N ALA A 24 12.50 -10.97 0.63
CA ALA A 24 12.28 -10.26 1.91
C ALA A 24 11.67 -11.16 2.99
N LYS A 25 10.70 -12.00 2.61
CA LYS A 25 10.03 -12.94 3.52
C LYS A 25 10.97 -13.97 4.13
N LEU A 26 11.90 -14.48 3.34
CA LEU A 26 12.92 -15.42 3.82
C LEU A 26 13.96 -14.72 4.69
N ILE A 27 14.41 -13.53 4.28
CA ILE A 27 15.40 -12.75 5.01
C ILE A 27 14.88 -12.39 6.41
N ILE A 28 13.65 -11.88 6.51
CA ILE A 28 13.04 -11.56 7.81
C ILE A 28 12.95 -12.80 8.70
N LYS A 29 12.52 -13.95 8.14
CA LYS A 29 12.43 -15.19 8.91
C LYS A 29 13.81 -15.64 9.43
N GLN A 30 14.86 -15.48 8.61
CA GLN A 30 16.22 -15.80 9.01
C GLN A 30 16.77 -14.85 10.07
N ASP A 31 16.56 -13.54 9.90
CA ASP A 31 16.99 -12.51 10.86
C ASP A 31 16.34 -12.72 12.23
N MET A 32 15.03 -12.96 12.25
CA MET A 32 14.31 -13.31 13.47
C MET A 32 14.81 -14.62 14.10
N GLY A 33 15.14 -15.63 13.26
CA GLY A 33 15.72 -16.89 13.73
C GLY A 33 17.11 -16.73 14.35
N LYS A 34 17.84 -15.66 14.00
CA LYS A 34 19.12 -15.26 14.62
C LYS A 34 18.93 -14.38 15.87
N GLY A 35 17.70 -14.15 16.31
CA GLY A 35 17.37 -13.36 17.49
C GLY A 35 17.26 -11.86 17.25
N LYS A 36 17.27 -11.38 16.00
CA LYS A 36 17.07 -9.97 15.68
C LYS A 36 15.60 -9.58 15.94
N ALA A 37 15.37 -8.38 16.46
CA ALA A 37 14.02 -7.85 16.62
C ALA A 37 13.32 -7.71 15.26
N PHE A 38 12.00 -7.90 15.25
CA PHE A 38 11.23 -7.81 14.01
C PHE A 38 11.31 -6.39 13.43
N GLU A 39 11.27 -5.39 14.28
CA GLU A 39 11.37 -3.97 13.94
C GLU A 39 12.66 -3.70 13.18
N ASP A 40 13.81 -4.13 13.71
CA ASP A 40 15.11 -3.95 13.06
C ASP A 40 15.20 -4.69 11.71
N ALA A 41 14.55 -5.85 11.60
CA ALA A 41 14.50 -6.61 10.35
C ALA A 41 13.60 -5.92 9.31
N PHE A 42 12.46 -5.40 9.75
CA PHE A 42 11.54 -4.61 8.93
C PHE A 42 12.20 -3.33 8.42
N GLU A 43 12.85 -2.58 9.31
CA GLU A 43 13.53 -1.33 8.95
C GLU A 43 14.67 -1.52 7.95
N ALA A 44 15.38 -2.64 8.05
CA ALA A 44 16.50 -2.94 7.17
C ALA A 44 16.09 -3.43 5.77
N ILE A 45 14.94 -4.11 5.66
CA ILE A 45 14.58 -4.89 4.47
C ILE A 45 13.32 -4.39 3.75
N ILE A 46 12.33 -3.90 4.49
CA ILE A 46 11.02 -3.52 3.95
C ILE A 46 10.79 -2.01 3.98
N LYS A 47 11.21 -1.33 5.05
CA LYS A 47 10.84 0.08 5.26
C LYS A 47 11.27 0.98 4.10
N ASN A 48 10.37 1.87 3.68
CA ASN A 48 10.55 2.80 2.57
C ASN A 48 10.76 2.15 1.18
N THR A 49 10.45 0.86 1.02
CA THR A 49 10.46 0.22 -0.31
C THR A 49 9.12 0.42 -1.01
N VAL A 50 9.08 0.20 -2.33
CA VAL A 50 7.83 0.26 -3.12
C VAL A 50 6.73 -0.59 -2.50
N GLU A 51 7.05 -1.79 -2.01
CA GLU A 51 6.08 -2.71 -1.43
C GLU A 51 5.55 -2.24 -0.07
N ASP A 52 6.38 -1.57 0.74
CA ASP A 52 5.97 -0.97 2.01
C ASP A 52 5.03 0.22 1.78
N GLU A 53 5.41 1.11 0.88
CA GLU A 53 4.59 2.28 0.57
C GLU A 53 3.29 1.89 -0.13
N MET A 54 3.31 0.85 -0.97
CA MET A 54 2.09 0.28 -1.56
C MET A 54 1.17 -0.32 -0.49
N ALA A 55 1.72 -0.95 0.55
CA ALA A 55 0.95 -1.41 1.69
C ALA A 55 0.37 -0.25 2.49
N ASP A 56 1.09 0.85 2.71
CA ASP A 56 0.57 2.05 3.37
C ASP A 56 -0.59 2.69 2.57
N VAL A 57 -0.50 2.76 1.23
CA VAL A 57 -1.63 3.20 0.39
C VAL A 57 -2.87 2.34 0.65
N ALA A 58 -2.71 1.01 0.67
CA ALA A 58 -3.82 0.09 0.91
C ALA A 58 -4.39 0.24 2.33
N ILE A 59 -3.54 0.33 3.35
CA ILE A 59 -3.93 0.54 4.75
C ILE A 59 -4.72 1.84 4.89
N ARG A 60 -4.27 2.95 4.31
CA ARG A 60 -5.01 4.23 4.35
C ARG A 60 -6.37 4.17 3.67
N LEU A 61 -6.50 3.39 2.61
CA LEU A 61 -7.79 3.16 1.96
C LEU A 61 -8.72 2.33 2.85
N PHE A 62 -8.20 1.30 3.54
CA PHE A 62 -8.98 0.50 4.48
C PHE A 62 -9.35 1.28 5.76
N ASP A 63 -8.44 2.07 6.31
CA ASP A 63 -8.70 2.99 7.43
C ASP A 63 -9.85 3.94 7.09
N LEU A 64 -9.79 4.55 5.90
CA LEU A 64 -10.84 5.45 5.42
C LEU A 64 -12.17 4.71 5.18
N ALA A 65 -12.12 3.47 4.67
CA ALA A 65 -13.30 2.64 4.51
C ALA A 65 -13.99 2.34 5.85
N GLY A 66 -13.20 1.92 6.85
CA GLY A 66 -13.67 1.66 8.20
C GLY A 66 -14.24 2.91 8.87
N ALA A 67 -13.55 4.05 8.76
CA ALA A 67 -14.00 5.33 9.33
C ALA A 67 -15.33 5.82 8.75
N LEU A 68 -15.62 5.50 7.47
CA LEU A 68 -16.88 5.85 6.81
C LEU A 68 -17.96 4.77 6.94
N GLY A 69 -17.67 3.64 7.60
CA GLY A 69 -18.61 2.52 7.73
C GLY A 69 -18.97 1.89 6.40
N ILE A 70 -18.04 1.86 5.45
CA ILE A 70 -18.28 1.30 4.11
C ILE A 70 -18.42 -0.22 4.20
N ASP A 71 -19.57 -0.71 3.75
CA ASP A 71 -19.86 -2.14 3.62
C ASP A 71 -19.70 -2.57 2.15
N PHE A 72 -18.55 -3.16 1.83
CA PHE A 72 -18.25 -3.61 0.48
C PHE A 72 -19.14 -4.76 0.01
N GLU A 73 -19.75 -5.54 0.91
CA GLU A 73 -20.65 -6.64 0.54
C GLU A 73 -21.97 -6.13 -0.04
N LYS A 74 -22.38 -4.92 0.35
CA LYS A 74 -23.56 -4.23 -0.18
C LYS A 74 -23.28 -3.44 -1.46
N MET A 75 -22.03 -3.39 -1.90
CA MET A 75 -21.62 -2.65 -3.10
C MET A 75 -21.54 -3.58 -4.31
N LYS A 76 -21.85 -3.03 -5.50
CA LYS A 76 -21.52 -3.71 -6.75
C LYS A 76 -19.99 -3.84 -6.88
N PRO A 77 -19.45 -4.95 -7.41
CA PRO A 77 -18.02 -5.10 -7.62
C PRO A 77 -17.44 -3.97 -8.48
N CYS A 78 -16.22 -3.54 -8.15
CA CYS A 78 -15.50 -2.58 -8.98
C CYS A 78 -15.09 -3.25 -10.30
N ARG A 79 -15.67 -2.81 -11.42
CA ARG A 79 -15.34 -3.28 -12.77
C ARG A 79 -14.39 -2.29 -13.42
N TYR A 80 -13.16 -2.27 -12.93
CA TYR A 80 -12.08 -1.48 -13.52
C TYR A 80 -11.00 -2.42 -14.04
N TYR A 81 -10.54 -2.17 -15.27
CA TYR A 81 -9.42 -2.87 -15.87
C TYR A 81 -8.39 -1.86 -16.33
N ARG A 82 -7.11 -2.17 -16.08
CA ARG A 82 -5.96 -1.42 -16.56
C ARG A 82 -4.86 -2.40 -16.93
N ALA A 83 -4.28 -2.21 -18.11
CA ALA A 83 -3.07 -2.92 -18.54
C ALA A 83 -1.85 -2.19 -17.96
N PHE A 84 -1.49 -2.50 -16.71
CA PHE A 84 -0.46 -1.81 -15.95
C PHE A 84 0.90 -1.79 -16.65
N ASP A 85 1.22 -2.86 -17.37
CA ASP A 85 2.44 -3.09 -18.16
C ASP A 85 2.60 -2.11 -19.33
N LYS A 86 1.52 -1.47 -19.78
CA LYS A 86 1.54 -0.47 -20.86
C LYS A 86 1.86 0.94 -20.40
N PHE A 87 2.03 1.16 -19.10
CA PHE A 87 2.24 2.48 -18.51
C PHE A 87 3.43 2.45 -17.57
N SER A 88 4.16 3.56 -17.49
CA SER A 88 5.20 3.73 -16.49
C SER A 88 4.62 3.72 -15.06
N PHE A 89 5.49 3.52 -14.08
CA PHE A 89 5.10 3.53 -12.67
C PHE A 89 4.42 4.86 -12.28
N THR A 90 4.97 5.99 -12.73
CA THR A 90 4.43 7.33 -12.45
C THR A 90 3.09 7.58 -13.14
N GLU A 91 2.86 7.06 -14.35
CA GLU A 91 1.56 7.14 -15.02
C GLU A 91 0.49 6.30 -14.30
N ASN A 92 0.87 5.12 -13.79
CA ASN A 92 -0.01 4.29 -12.97
C ASN A 92 -0.33 4.97 -11.63
N ALA A 93 0.65 5.62 -10.97
CA ALA A 93 0.43 6.42 -9.77
C ALA A 93 -0.50 7.62 -10.04
N PHE A 94 -0.24 8.35 -11.13
CA PHE A 94 -1.05 9.51 -11.53
C PHE A 94 -2.50 9.11 -11.82
N ALA A 95 -2.72 7.98 -12.50
CA ALA A 95 -4.05 7.47 -12.78
C ALA A 95 -4.81 7.06 -11.50
N LEU A 96 -4.12 6.49 -10.51
CA LEU A 96 -4.70 6.21 -9.20
C LEU A 96 -5.14 7.50 -8.50
N CYS A 97 -4.26 8.50 -8.42
CA CYS A 97 -4.58 9.82 -7.86
C CYS A 97 -5.79 10.47 -8.56
N LYS A 98 -5.82 10.42 -9.89
CA LYS A 98 -6.94 10.92 -10.70
C LYS A 98 -8.26 10.22 -10.36
N GLY A 99 -8.24 8.90 -10.22
CA GLY A 99 -9.43 8.12 -9.88
C GLY A 99 -9.94 8.42 -8.46
N LEU A 100 -9.04 8.56 -7.49
CA LEU A 100 -9.35 8.92 -6.11
C LEU A 100 -9.87 10.36 -5.95
N SER A 101 -9.53 11.26 -6.88
CA SER A 101 -9.88 12.68 -6.81
C SER A 101 -11.13 13.05 -7.64
N ARG A 102 -11.80 12.07 -8.24
CA ARG A 102 -12.95 12.30 -9.13
C ARG A 102 -14.24 12.56 -8.36
N ASP A 103 -14.48 13.80 -7.98
CA ASP A 103 -15.60 14.30 -7.16
C ASP A 103 -17.00 13.91 -7.66
N VAL A 104 -17.21 13.77 -8.98
CA VAL A 104 -18.47 13.27 -9.57
C VAL A 104 -18.78 11.81 -9.21
N ILE A 105 -17.85 11.08 -8.59
CA ILE A 105 -18.04 9.71 -8.11
C ILE A 105 -18.08 9.71 -6.57
N GLY A 106 -19.10 9.05 -6.01
CA GLY A 106 -19.23 8.84 -4.56
C GLY A 106 -17.96 8.29 -3.92
N ILE A 107 -17.65 8.75 -2.71
CA ILE A 107 -16.39 8.46 -2.02
C ILE A 107 -16.19 6.95 -1.81
N GLU A 108 -17.26 6.21 -1.55
CA GLU A 108 -17.26 4.77 -1.35
C GLU A 108 -16.77 4.04 -2.60
N LYS A 109 -17.28 4.44 -3.77
CA LYS A 109 -16.85 3.89 -5.07
C LYS A 109 -15.41 4.26 -5.40
N ARG A 110 -14.95 5.45 -5.00
CA ARG A 110 -13.54 5.86 -5.18
C ARG A 110 -12.59 5.04 -4.31
N ILE A 111 -12.98 4.77 -3.07
CA ILE A 111 -12.20 3.91 -2.16
C ILE A 111 -12.18 2.47 -2.68
N GLN A 112 -13.33 1.92 -3.07
CA GLN A 112 -13.42 0.59 -3.67
C GLN A 112 -12.55 0.48 -4.93
N PHE A 113 -12.57 1.52 -5.78
CA PHE A 113 -11.67 1.63 -6.93
C PHE A 113 -10.20 1.62 -6.50
N GLY A 114 -9.81 2.44 -5.51
CA GLY A 114 -8.43 2.51 -5.04
C GLY A 114 -7.91 1.16 -4.55
N ILE A 115 -8.72 0.46 -3.74
CA ILE A 115 -8.37 -0.86 -3.21
C ILE A 115 -8.22 -1.87 -4.36
N ALA A 116 -9.17 -1.93 -5.28
CA ALA A 116 -9.09 -2.82 -6.45
C ALA A 116 -7.87 -2.49 -7.32
N TYR A 117 -7.61 -1.21 -7.56
CA TYR A 117 -6.51 -0.74 -8.38
C TYR A 117 -5.15 -1.14 -7.79
N VAL A 118 -4.92 -0.89 -6.50
CA VAL A 118 -3.65 -1.22 -5.83
C VAL A 118 -3.43 -2.73 -5.78
N ASN A 119 -4.49 -3.52 -5.55
CA ASN A 119 -4.40 -4.98 -5.59
C ASN A 119 -4.01 -5.50 -6.98
N GLU A 120 -4.65 -5.03 -8.04
CA GLU A 120 -4.31 -5.45 -9.41
C GLU A 120 -2.94 -4.92 -9.85
N TRP A 121 -2.55 -3.73 -9.38
CA TRP A 121 -1.21 -3.19 -9.65
C TRP A 121 -0.12 -4.02 -8.98
N ALA A 122 -0.30 -4.38 -7.70
CA ALA A 122 0.61 -5.25 -6.97
C ALA A 122 0.78 -6.61 -7.67
N LYS A 123 -0.33 -7.22 -8.12
CA LYS A 123 -0.29 -8.48 -8.90
C LYS A 123 0.52 -8.32 -10.20
N SER A 124 0.36 -7.20 -10.91
CA SER A 124 1.13 -6.95 -12.14
C SER A 124 2.64 -6.79 -11.91
N LEU A 125 3.04 -6.51 -10.67
CA LEU A 125 4.43 -6.35 -10.25
C LEU A 125 4.97 -7.58 -9.50
N ASP A 126 4.18 -8.66 -9.39
CA ASP A 126 4.50 -9.85 -8.59
C ASP A 126 4.76 -9.55 -7.10
N ILE A 127 4.01 -8.60 -6.53
CA ILE A 127 4.09 -8.20 -5.13
C ILE A 127 3.00 -8.92 -4.32
N ASP A 128 3.39 -9.64 -3.26
CA ASP A 128 2.48 -10.19 -2.24
C ASP A 128 1.99 -9.08 -1.29
N LEU A 129 1.09 -8.24 -1.80
CA LEU A 129 0.58 -7.06 -1.08
C LEU A 129 0.00 -7.42 0.29
N TRP A 130 -0.72 -8.54 0.40
CA TRP A 130 -1.32 -8.94 1.66
C TRP A 130 -0.24 -9.24 2.71
N TRP A 131 0.83 -9.92 2.33
CA TRP A 131 1.95 -10.16 3.24
C TRP A 131 2.61 -8.86 3.70
N HIS A 132 2.82 -7.90 2.79
CA HIS A 132 3.38 -6.58 3.13
C HIS A 132 2.46 -5.77 4.06
N ILE A 133 1.14 -5.78 3.82
CA ILE A 133 0.15 -5.18 4.73
C ILE A 133 0.28 -5.80 6.14
N MET A 134 0.36 -7.13 6.25
CA MET A 134 0.52 -7.78 7.55
C MET A 134 1.81 -7.38 8.25
N GLN A 135 2.94 -7.27 7.52
CA GLN A 135 4.21 -6.86 8.12
C GLN A 135 4.15 -5.39 8.56
N LYS A 136 3.57 -4.51 7.74
CA LYS A 136 3.44 -3.09 8.06
C LYS A 136 2.49 -2.85 9.23
N MET A 137 1.37 -3.59 9.32
CA MET A 137 0.49 -3.55 10.49
C MET A 137 1.21 -3.98 11.76
N ARG A 138 1.95 -5.10 11.73
CA ARG A 138 2.76 -5.55 12.87
C ARG A 138 3.82 -4.52 13.28
N TYR A 139 4.47 -3.88 12.31
CA TYR A 139 5.44 -2.82 12.58
C TYR A 139 4.75 -1.56 13.15
N ASN A 140 3.55 -1.22 12.70
CA ASN A 140 2.79 -0.07 13.19
C ASN A 140 2.30 -0.26 14.65
N GLU A 141 2.04 -1.48 15.10
CA GLU A 141 1.64 -1.78 16.49
C GLU A 141 2.69 -1.36 17.53
N SER A 142 3.98 -1.40 17.18
CA SER A 142 5.05 -0.97 18.08
C SER A 142 5.31 0.54 18.05
N ARG A 143 4.64 1.28 17.16
CA ARG A 143 4.80 2.73 17.02
C ARG A 143 3.79 3.51 17.88
N PRO A 144 4.16 4.71 18.37
CA PRO A 144 3.20 5.62 19.00
C PRO A 144 2.02 5.93 18.06
N ILE A 145 0.86 6.26 18.65
CA ILE A 145 -0.32 6.71 17.89
C ILE A 145 0.07 7.83 16.92
N ARG A 146 -0.35 7.68 15.65
CA ARG A 146 -0.02 8.57 14.53
C ARG A 146 1.48 8.78 14.30
N HIS A 147 2.33 7.93 14.87
CA HIS A 147 3.78 8.07 14.86
C HIS A 147 4.24 9.44 15.36
N ASN A 148 3.56 9.96 16.40
CA ASN A 148 3.75 11.31 16.93
C ASN A 148 3.45 12.45 15.94
N LYS A 149 2.71 12.19 14.85
CA LYS A 149 2.20 13.20 13.92
C LYS A 149 0.81 13.70 14.34
N ALA A 150 0.44 14.88 13.87
CA ALA A 150 -0.88 15.47 14.15
C ALA A 150 -2.02 14.66 13.52
N TYR A 151 -1.76 14.03 12.37
CA TYR A 151 -2.68 13.23 11.56
C TYR A 151 -1.93 12.10 10.88
#